data_AF-A0A3B9RU91-F1
#
_entry.id   AF-A0A3B9RU91-F1
#
_cell.length_a   1.000
_cell.length_b   1.000
_cell.length_c   1.000
_cell.angle_alpha   90.00
_cell.angle_beta   90.00
_cell.angle_gamma   90.00
#
_symmetry.space_group_name_H-M   'P 1'
#
loop_
_entity.id
_entity.type
_entity.pdbx_description
1 polymer ?
#
loop_
_entity_poly.entity_id
_entity_poly.type
_entity_poly.pdbx_seq_one_letter_code
_entity_poly.pdbx_strand_id
1 'polypeptide(L)'
;LLTNQYITDIFKLNGGVTVKRTLPMREKYLESIRLSSYFVELITELNTSIWVAQKSGRAKDGLDVTTPAIIKMLHLSQKRKGGGSFSDVINKCHIVPISISYEYDPCDIIKSVEEVGRLRRGEQPKKKYEDLISITRGLKGYKGRIHIAYGEPLKGVFANSDEVAAEIDRQIHLSYKLWPTNCFAYDYLEHTDMFKKEYASFDTEAFLDRFRNQREDVRLFALNSYANPVRSFLKAQAK
;
A
#
# COMPACT_ATOMS: atom_id res chain seq x y z
N LEU A 1 -18.25 7.82 6.07
CA LEU A 1 -16.88 8.01 5.54
C LEU A 1 -16.81 9.04 4.40
N LEU A 2 -17.82 9.89 4.19
CA LEU A 2 -17.83 10.96 3.19
C LEU A 2 -18.64 12.14 3.75
N THR A 3 -17.98 13.10 4.40
CA THR A 3 -18.66 14.22 5.09
C THR A 3 -18.49 15.56 4.38
N ASN A 4 -18.19 15.59 3.07
CA ASN A 4 -18.35 16.83 2.30
C ASN A 4 -18.49 16.53 0.80
N GLN A 5 -19.56 17.02 0.17
CA GLN A 5 -19.76 17.00 -1.28
C GLN A 5 -18.54 17.59 -1.99
N TYR A 6 -17.97 18.66 -1.44
CA TYR A 6 -16.74 19.29 -1.91
C TYR A 6 -15.54 18.33 -2.02
N ILE A 7 -15.34 17.48 -1.00
CA ILE A 7 -14.24 16.49 -1.02
C ILE A 7 -14.51 15.46 -2.12
N THR A 8 -15.76 15.02 -2.27
CA THR A 8 -16.15 14.07 -3.33
C THR A 8 -15.89 14.65 -4.72
N ASP A 9 -16.21 15.92 -4.90
CA ASP A 9 -16.04 16.61 -6.19
C ASP A 9 -14.55 16.82 -6.51
N ILE A 10 -13.72 17.18 -5.53
CA ILE A 10 -12.26 17.21 -5.70
C ILE A 10 -11.72 15.84 -6.11
N PHE A 11 -12.15 14.76 -5.45
CA PHE A 11 -11.69 13.42 -5.81
C PHE A 11 -12.09 13.07 -7.25
N LYS A 12 -13.32 13.37 -7.66
CA LYS A 12 -13.80 13.12 -9.03
C LYS A 12 -13.07 13.97 -10.07
N LEU A 13 -12.79 15.23 -9.77
CA LEU A 13 -12.01 16.13 -10.65
C LEU A 13 -10.60 15.60 -10.91
N ASN A 14 -9.99 14.92 -9.94
CA ASN A 14 -8.70 14.26 -10.10
C ASN A 14 -8.80 12.86 -10.74
N GLY A 15 -9.90 12.54 -11.42
CA GLY A 15 -10.13 11.23 -12.04
C GLY A 15 -10.45 10.10 -11.04
N GLY A 16 -10.75 10.45 -9.79
CA GLY A 16 -11.06 9.50 -8.74
C GLY A 16 -12.38 8.77 -8.99
N VAL A 17 -12.34 7.44 -8.92
CA VAL A 17 -13.50 6.59 -9.15
C VAL A 17 -14.11 6.14 -7.83
N THR A 18 -15.43 6.37 -7.68
CA THR A 18 -16.15 5.96 -6.47
C THR A 18 -16.51 4.48 -6.53
N VAL A 19 -16.01 3.70 -5.57
CA VAL A 19 -16.35 2.28 -5.40
C VAL A 19 -17.42 2.14 -4.32
N LYS A 20 -18.59 1.61 -4.69
CA LYS A 20 -19.69 1.33 -3.76
C LYS A 20 -19.40 0.03 -3.00
N ARG A 21 -19.16 0.14 -1.69
CA ARG A 21 -18.74 -1.02 -0.85
C ARG A 21 -19.92 -1.73 -0.16
N THR A 22 -20.97 -0.99 0.17
CA THR A 22 -22.15 -1.49 0.88
C THR A 22 -23.29 -1.69 -0.12
N LEU A 23 -23.32 -2.86 -0.75
CA LEU A 23 -24.34 -3.25 -1.70
C LEU A 23 -24.72 -4.72 -1.49
N PRO A 24 -25.97 -5.12 -1.80
CA PRO A 24 -26.33 -6.53 -1.93
C PRO A 24 -25.40 -7.27 -2.88
N MET A 25 -25.20 -8.57 -2.67
CA MET A 25 -24.18 -9.36 -3.38
C MET A 25 -24.29 -9.27 -4.91
N ARG A 26 -25.52 -9.36 -5.44
CA ARG A 26 -25.78 -9.23 -6.88
C ARG A 26 -25.39 -7.86 -7.43
N GLU A 27 -25.77 -6.79 -6.73
CA GLU A 27 -25.44 -5.42 -7.13
C GLU A 27 -23.94 -5.15 -7.03
N LYS A 28 -23.28 -5.65 -5.99
CA LYS A 28 -21.84 -5.55 -5.82
C LYS A 28 -21.09 -6.22 -6.99
N TYR A 29 -21.59 -7.36 -7.47
CA TYR A 29 -21.02 -8.03 -8.64
C TYR A 29 -21.21 -7.21 -9.92
N LEU A 30 -22.41 -6.67 -10.17
CA LEU A 30 -22.68 -5.81 -11.33
C LEU A 30 -21.84 -4.53 -11.32
N GLU A 31 -21.71 -3.88 -10.16
CA GLU A 31 -20.84 -2.70 -10.00
C GLU A 31 -19.36 -3.04 -10.20
N SER A 32 -18.92 -4.24 -9.80
CA SER A 32 -17.55 -4.69 -10.07
C SER A 32 -17.29 -4.88 -11.56
N ILE A 33 -18.26 -5.39 -12.32
CA ILE A 33 -18.17 -5.48 -13.78
C ILE A 33 -18.16 -4.10 -14.42
N ARG A 34 -19.02 -3.19 -13.96
CA ARG A 34 -19.05 -1.80 -14.45
C ARG A 34 -17.70 -1.12 -14.26
N LEU A 35 -17.14 -1.20 -13.05
CA LEU A 35 -15.82 -0.63 -12.74
C LEU A 35 -14.71 -1.28 -13.56
N SER A 36 -14.75 -2.61 -13.72
CA SER A 36 -13.83 -3.35 -14.57
C SER A 36 -13.84 -2.85 -16.01
N SER A 37 -15.02 -2.77 -16.62
CA SER A 37 -15.17 -2.29 -18.00
C SER A 37 -14.64 -0.88 -18.12
N TYR A 38 -15.01 -0.01 -17.18
CA TYR A 38 -14.58 1.38 -17.16
C TYR A 38 -13.06 1.54 -17.06
N PHE A 39 -12.39 0.75 -16.21
CA PHE A 39 -10.94 0.82 -16.07
C PHE A 39 -10.23 0.37 -17.35
N VAL A 40 -10.67 -0.74 -17.94
CA VAL A 40 -10.05 -1.26 -19.17
C VAL A 40 -10.30 -0.30 -20.34
N GLU A 41 -11.51 0.25 -20.48
CA GLU A 41 -11.84 1.26 -21.51
C GLU A 41 -10.98 2.51 -21.36
N LEU A 42 -10.85 3.05 -20.14
CA LEU A 42 -9.97 4.18 -19.86
C LEU A 42 -8.53 3.91 -20.31
N ILE A 43 -7.99 2.73 -19.99
CA ILE A 43 -6.61 2.38 -20.29
C ILE A 43 -6.41 2.11 -21.79
N THR A 44 -7.30 1.34 -22.41
CA THR A 44 -7.09 0.79 -23.77
C THR A 44 -7.70 1.60 -24.89
N GLU A 45 -8.83 2.27 -24.65
CA GLU A 45 -9.55 3.04 -25.67
C GLU A 45 -9.28 4.54 -25.52
N LEU A 46 -9.23 5.04 -24.28
CA LEU A 46 -9.03 6.47 -23.98
C LEU A 46 -7.58 6.83 -23.60
N ASN A 47 -6.66 5.86 -23.61
CA ASN A 47 -5.24 6.01 -23.29
C ASN A 47 -4.98 6.83 -22.01
N THR A 48 -5.79 6.60 -20.97
CA THR A 48 -5.77 7.34 -19.71
C THR A 48 -5.17 6.48 -18.61
N SER A 49 -4.17 7.03 -17.91
CA SER A 49 -3.54 6.38 -16.76
C SER A 49 -4.42 6.44 -15.52
N ILE A 50 -4.43 5.37 -14.73
CA ILE A 50 -5.20 5.27 -13.48
C ILE A 50 -4.26 4.87 -12.35
N TRP A 51 -4.34 5.57 -11.22
CA TRP A 51 -3.65 5.16 -10.00
C TRP A 51 -4.52 4.24 -9.15
N VAL A 52 -4.01 3.05 -8.84
CA VAL A 52 -4.74 2.04 -8.06
C VAL A 52 -3.89 1.60 -6.87
N ALA A 53 -4.42 1.76 -5.65
CA ALA A 53 -3.77 1.23 -4.46
C ALA A 53 -3.81 -0.30 -4.47
N GLN A 54 -2.70 -0.97 -4.11
CA GLN A 54 -2.61 -2.43 -4.19
C GLN A 54 -3.48 -3.18 -3.15
N LYS A 55 -3.96 -2.49 -2.12
CA LYS A 55 -4.94 -2.99 -1.15
C LYS A 55 -5.79 -1.85 -0.58
N SER A 56 -6.90 -2.20 0.08
CA SER A 56 -7.74 -1.21 0.75
C SER A 56 -7.07 -0.70 2.03
N GLY A 57 -6.88 0.61 2.12
CA GLY A 57 -6.29 1.24 3.30
C GLY A 57 -4.76 1.22 3.28
N ARG A 58 -4.17 2.10 4.09
CA ARG A 58 -2.71 2.22 4.24
C ARG A 58 -2.19 1.08 5.10
N ALA A 59 -1.04 0.50 4.76
CA ALA A 59 -0.37 -0.45 5.64
C ALA A 59 -0.06 0.21 7.00
N LYS A 60 -0.42 -0.48 8.09
CA LYS A 60 -0.13 -0.04 9.45
C LYS A 60 1.17 -0.61 9.95
N ASP A 61 1.45 -1.84 9.55
CA ASP A 61 2.60 -2.67 9.88
C ASP A 61 3.76 -2.50 8.88
N GLY A 62 3.67 -1.62 7.88
CA GLY A 62 4.71 -1.50 6.86
C GLY A 62 4.86 -2.72 5.94
N LEU A 63 3.91 -3.67 5.97
CA LEU A 63 3.83 -4.77 5.02
C LEU A 63 2.87 -4.41 3.89
N ASP A 64 3.44 -4.04 2.76
CA ASP A 64 2.72 -3.72 1.54
C ASP A 64 2.65 -4.97 0.65
N VAL A 65 1.48 -5.62 0.65
CA VAL A 65 1.19 -6.85 -0.11
C VAL A 65 -0.05 -6.62 -0.97
N THR A 66 0.06 -6.93 -2.25
CA THR A 66 -1.00 -6.72 -3.24
C THR A 66 -2.15 -7.68 -3.01
N THR A 67 -3.39 -7.17 -3.04
CA THR A 67 -4.60 -7.99 -2.96
C THR A 67 -4.99 -8.49 -4.36
N PRO A 68 -4.96 -9.81 -4.64
CA PRO A 68 -5.26 -10.36 -5.97
C PRO A 68 -6.66 -9.99 -6.50
N ALA A 69 -7.61 -9.70 -5.60
CA ALA A 69 -8.97 -9.29 -5.96
C ALA A 69 -9.02 -8.01 -6.84
N ILE A 70 -8.08 -7.09 -6.67
CA ILE A 70 -8.01 -5.86 -7.49
C ILE A 70 -7.62 -6.22 -8.93
N ILE A 71 -6.70 -7.17 -9.11
CA ILE A 71 -6.29 -7.67 -10.42
C ILE A 71 -7.41 -8.48 -11.07
N LYS A 72 -8.11 -9.34 -10.30
CA LYS A 72 -9.29 -10.08 -10.78
C LYS A 72 -10.35 -9.12 -11.34
N MET A 73 -10.51 -7.95 -10.71
CA MET A 73 -11.43 -6.93 -11.16
C MET A 73 -11.05 -6.39 -12.54
N LEU A 74 -9.78 -6.19 -12.89
CA LEU A 74 -9.39 -5.75 -14.25
C LEU A 74 -9.82 -6.74 -15.34
N HIS A 75 -9.76 -8.04 -15.07
CA HIS A 75 -10.15 -9.07 -16.04
C HIS A 75 -11.67 -9.34 -16.11
N LEU A 76 -12.43 -8.94 -15.09
CA LEU A 76 -13.82 -9.38 -14.91
C LEU A 76 -14.75 -9.02 -16.08
N SER A 77 -14.62 -7.82 -16.63
CA SER A 77 -15.41 -7.35 -17.79
C SER A 77 -15.03 -8.06 -19.09
N GLN A 78 -13.76 -8.42 -19.25
CA GLN A 78 -13.22 -8.96 -20.49
C GLN A 78 -13.68 -10.39 -20.75
N LYS A 79 -13.89 -11.18 -19.68
CA LYS A 79 -14.50 -12.52 -19.78
C LYS A 79 -15.84 -12.54 -20.53
N ARG A 80 -16.63 -11.46 -20.41
CA ARG A 80 -17.95 -11.36 -21.05
C ARG A 80 -17.89 -10.88 -22.50
N LYS A 81 -16.85 -10.12 -22.85
CA LYS A 81 -16.65 -9.56 -24.20
C LYS A 81 -15.95 -10.54 -25.16
N GLY A 82 -15.67 -11.78 -24.73
CA GLY A 82 -14.81 -12.70 -25.48
C GLY A 82 -13.36 -12.19 -25.59
N GLY A 83 -12.94 -11.33 -24.66
CA GLY A 83 -11.58 -10.78 -24.63
C GLY A 83 -10.56 -11.90 -24.48
N GLY A 84 -9.35 -11.67 -25.00
CA GLY A 84 -8.24 -12.62 -25.02
C GLY A 84 -7.89 -13.23 -23.66
N SER A 85 -6.81 -14.02 -23.62
CA SER A 85 -6.40 -14.70 -22.38
C SER A 85 -6.24 -13.72 -21.22
N PHE A 86 -6.31 -14.23 -19.98
CA PHE A 86 -6.05 -13.41 -18.78
C PHE A 86 -4.75 -12.61 -18.93
N SER A 87 -3.70 -13.27 -19.45
CA SER A 87 -2.42 -12.64 -19.70
C SER A 87 -2.51 -11.49 -20.71
N ASP A 88 -3.25 -11.65 -21.81
CA ASP A 88 -3.41 -10.60 -22.81
C ASP A 88 -4.04 -9.34 -22.21
N VAL A 89 -5.04 -9.50 -21.34
CA VAL A 89 -5.68 -8.38 -20.66
C VAL A 89 -4.69 -7.69 -19.73
N ILE A 90 -3.92 -8.44 -18.94
CA ILE A 90 -2.92 -7.87 -18.03
C ILE A 90 -1.82 -7.12 -18.79
N ASN A 91 -1.29 -7.69 -19.87
CA ASN A 91 -0.28 -7.05 -20.71
C ASN A 91 -0.81 -5.74 -21.33
N LYS A 92 -2.08 -5.71 -21.77
CA LYS A 92 -2.72 -4.50 -22.32
C LYS A 92 -2.94 -3.40 -21.28
N CYS A 93 -3.02 -3.75 -20.00
CA CYS A 93 -3.20 -2.77 -18.92
C CYS A 93 -1.93 -1.97 -18.62
N HIS A 94 -0.75 -2.37 -19.12
CA HIS A 94 0.54 -1.70 -18.88
C HIS A 94 0.77 -1.36 -17.40
N ILE A 95 0.51 -2.32 -16.51
CA ILE A 95 0.61 -2.10 -15.06
C ILE A 95 2.06 -1.80 -14.69
N VAL A 96 2.30 -0.63 -14.08
CA VAL A 96 3.61 -0.22 -13.55
C VAL A 96 3.57 -0.28 -12.03
N PRO A 97 4.33 -1.17 -11.37
CA PRO A 97 4.45 -1.17 -9.92
C PRO A 97 5.18 0.09 -9.45
N ILE A 98 4.71 0.72 -8.38
CA ILE A 98 5.33 1.94 -7.82
C ILE A 98 5.52 1.75 -6.33
N SER A 99 6.74 2.00 -5.83
CA SER A 99 7.04 2.05 -4.40
C SER A 99 7.26 3.50 -3.95
N ILE A 100 6.72 3.85 -2.77
CA ILE A 100 6.91 5.15 -2.14
C ILE A 100 7.49 4.92 -0.76
N SER A 101 8.77 5.25 -0.59
CA SER A 101 9.54 5.01 0.62
C SER A 101 9.75 6.32 1.37
N TYR A 102 9.12 6.44 2.54
CA TYR A 102 9.32 7.55 3.46
C TYR A 102 10.39 7.18 4.49
N GLU A 103 11.30 8.09 4.79
CA GLU A 103 12.27 7.89 5.87
C GLU A 103 11.59 7.85 7.24
N TYR A 104 10.59 8.71 7.44
CA TYR A 104 9.73 8.72 8.62
C TYR A 104 8.26 8.66 8.22
N ASP A 105 7.46 7.85 8.91
CA ASP A 105 6.00 7.90 8.81
C ASP A 105 5.44 8.85 9.87
N PRO A 106 4.84 9.99 9.48
CA PRO A 106 4.21 10.93 10.43
C PRO A 106 3.12 10.32 11.31
N CYS A 107 2.55 9.19 10.88
CA CYS A 107 1.45 8.51 11.53
C CYS A 107 1.89 7.20 12.22
N ASP A 108 3.18 6.92 12.36
CA ASP A 108 3.69 5.66 12.95
C ASP A 108 3.08 5.36 14.33
N ILE A 109 3.10 6.32 15.26
CA ILE A 109 2.50 6.15 16.60
C ILE A 109 0.99 5.95 16.51
N ILE A 110 0.29 6.77 15.71
CA ILE A 110 -1.17 6.71 15.58
C ILE A 110 -1.61 5.33 15.07
N LYS A 111 -0.95 4.85 14.01
CA LYS A 111 -1.19 3.52 13.43
C LYS A 111 -0.90 2.40 14.43
N SER A 112 0.20 2.53 15.17
CA SER A 112 0.62 1.54 16.15
C SER A 112 -0.36 1.44 17.31
N VAL A 113 -0.82 2.57 17.85
CA VAL A 113 -1.83 2.60 18.91
C VAL A 113 -3.16 2.00 18.43
N GLU A 114 -3.60 2.37 17.22
CA GLU A 114 -4.81 1.84 16.61
C GLU A 114 -4.73 0.31 16.45
N GLU A 115 -3.63 -0.18 15.88
CA GLU A 115 -3.48 -1.60 15.57
C GLU A 115 -3.29 -2.47 16.82
N VAL A 116 -2.46 -2.04 17.76
CA VAL A 116 -2.33 -2.70 19.07
C VAL A 116 -3.67 -2.69 19.81
N GLY A 117 -4.42 -1.59 19.73
CA GLY A 117 -5.77 -1.50 20.28
C GLY A 117 -6.72 -2.52 19.65
N ARG A 118 -6.68 -2.68 18.32
CA ARG A 118 -7.47 -3.64 17.55
C ARG A 118 -7.12 -5.08 17.93
N LEU A 119 -5.83 -5.40 18.03
CA LEU A 119 -5.35 -6.75 18.40
C LEU A 119 -5.78 -7.14 19.82
N ARG A 120 -5.81 -6.18 20.76
CA ARG A 120 -6.20 -6.44 22.15
C ARG A 120 -7.71 -6.49 22.39
N ARG A 121 -8.48 -5.64 21.72
CA ARG A 121 -9.90 -5.37 22.04
C ARG A 121 -10.86 -5.67 20.89
N GLY A 122 -10.37 -6.25 19.81
CA GLY A 122 -11.12 -6.42 18.56
C GLY A 122 -11.32 -5.10 17.80
N GLU A 123 -12.06 -5.16 16.70
CA GLU A 123 -12.40 -3.97 15.92
C GLU A 123 -13.22 -2.98 16.76
N GLN A 124 -12.75 -1.74 16.81
CA GLN A 124 -13.43 -0.66 17.50
C GLN A 124 -14.04 0.29 16.47
N PRO A 125 -15.22 0.85 16.72
CA PRO A 125 -15.78 1.87 15.84
C PRO A 125 -14.82 3.06 15.78
N LYS A 126 -14.46 3.46 14.55
CA LYS A 126 -13.60 4.61 14.32
C LYS A 126 -14.18 5.85 15.01
N LYS A 127 -13.31 6.61 15.68
CA LYS A 127 -13.73 7.84 16.33
C LYS A 127 -14.11 8.89 15.28
N LYS A 128 -15.02 9.79 15.67
CA LYS A 128 -15.36 10.96 14.86
C LYS A 128 -14.07 11.74 14.55
N TYR A 129 -13.78 11.98 13.27
CA TYR A 129 -12.60 12.68 12.74
C TYR A 129 -11.25 11.95 12.77
N GLU A 130 -11.19 10.68 13.15
CA GLU A 130 -9.94 9.91 13.16
C GLU A 130 -9.20 9.90 11.81
N ASP A 131 -9.96 9.71 10.72
CA ASP A 131 -9.41 9.76 9.36
C ASP A 131 -8.89 11.16 8.99
N LEU A 132 -9.56 12.23 9.43
CA LEU A 132 -9.12 13.62 9.17
C LEU A 132 -7.82 13.94 9.91
N ILE A 133 -7.69 13.48 11.15
CA ILE A 133 -6.46 13.63 11.94
C ILE A 133 -5.31 12.93 11.23
N SER A 134 -5.53 11.68 10.81
CA SER A 134 -4.53 10.87 10.11
C SER A 134 -4.12 11.48 8.77
N ILE A 135 -5.07 12.01 7.99
CA ILE A 135 -4.80 12.72 6.73
C ILE A 135 -3.99 14.00 7.00
N THR A 136 -4.44 14.83 7.94
CA THR A 136 -3.77 16.10 8.26
C THR A 136 -2.34 15.86 8.75
N ARG A 137 -2.16 14.87 9.63
CA ARG A 137 -0.85 14.45 10.15
C ARG A 137 0.04 13.89 9.05
N GLY A 138 -0.51 13.02 8.19
CA GLY A 138 0.19 12.47 7.04
C GLY A 138 0.67 13.56 6.07
N LEU A 139 -0.16 14.57 5.81
CA LEU A 139 0.19 15.69 4.94
C LEU A 139 1.25 16.62 5.55
N LYS A 140 1.03 17.10 6.79
CA LYS A 140 1.87 18.14 7.40
C LYS A 140 3.08 17.63 8.16
N GLY A 141 3.07 16.37 8.58
CA GLY A 141 4.14 15.83 9.43
C GLY A 141 5.44 15.59 8.68
N TYR A 142 6.54 15.60 9.44
CA TYR A 142 7.90 15.38 8.96
C TYR A 142 8.07 13.95 8.43
N LYS A 143 8.60 13.84 7.20
CA LYS A 143 8.79 12.57 6.48
C LYS A 143 10.25 12.21 6.29
N GLY A 144 11.17 13.11 6.63
CA GLY A 144 12.56 13.05 6.16
C GLY A 144 12.62 13.02 4.65
N ARG A 145 13.49 12.18 4.11
CA ARG A 145 13.62 11.94 2.68
C ARG A 145 12.49 11.05 2.16
N ILE A 146 12.08 11.31 0.93
CA ILE A 146 11.05 10.54 0.21
C ILE A 146 11.67 10.05 -1.08
N HIS A 147 11.52 8.76 -1.36
CA HIS A 147 11.92 8.17 -2.62
C HIS A 147 10.69 7.54 -3.29
N ILE A 148 10.57 7.77 -4.60
CA ILE A 148 9.54 7.14 -5.44
C ILE A 148 10.29 6.34 -6.49
N ALA A 149 10.08 5.03 -6.50
CA ALA A 149 10.65 4.15 -7.51
C ALA A 149 9.54 3.60 -8.40
N TYR A 150 9.82 3.57 -9.70
CA TYR A 150 8.96 3.01 -10.72
C TYR A 150 9.57 1.66 -11.14
N GLY A 151 8.73 0.62 -11.15
CA GLY A 151 9.07 -0.66 -11.74
C GLY A 151 8.95 -0.63 -13.26
N GLU A 152 9.14 -1.79 -13.86
CA GLU A 152 8.93 -2.01 -15.28
C GLU A 152 7.47 -2.38 -15.54
N PRO A 153 6.87 -1.94 -16.67
CA PRO A 153 5.56 -2.40 -17.08
C PRO A 153 5.49 -3.93 -17.09
N LEU A 154 4.49 -4.50 -16.41
CA LEU A 154 4.30 -5.94 -16.37
C LEU A 154 4.16 -6.51 -17.78
N LYS A 155 5.05 -7.44 -18.12
CA LYS A 155 5.03 -8.19 -19.38
C LYS A 155 5.27 -9.67 -19.10
N GLY A 156 4.53 -10.54 -19.77
CA GLY A 156 4.77 -11.98 -19.67
C GLY A 156 3.51 -12.84 -19.73
N VAL A 157 3.66 -14.10 -19.31
CA VAL A 157 2.58 -15.07 -19.20
C VAL A 157 2.19 -15.20 -17.74
N PHE A 158 0.95 -14.84 -17.43
CA PHE A 158 0.37 -15.01 -16.10
C PHE A 158 -0.82 -15.96 -16.17
N ALA A 159 -0.83 -16.99 -15.34
CA ALA A 159 -1.93 -17.95 -15.28
C ALA A 159 -3.11 -17.39 -14.46
N ASN A 160 -2.84 -16.56 -13.45
CA ASN A 160 -3.85 -16.07 -12.52
C ASN A 160 -3.45 -14.74 -11.87
N SER A 161 -4.38 -14.15 -11.10
CA SER A 161 -4.17 -12.89 -10.40
C SER A 161 -3.13 -12.96 -9.27
N ASP A 162 -2.89 -14.13 -8.72
CA ASP A 162 -1.96 -14.30 -7.60
C ASP A 162 -0.51 -14.19 -8.11
N GLU A 163 -0.22 -14.71 -9.31
CA GLU A 163 1.07 -14.51 -10.00
C GLU A 163 1.32 -13.03 -10.35
N VAL A 164 0.30 -12.33 -10.84
CA VAL A 164 0.40 -10.88 -11.12
C VAL A 164 0.64 -10.10 -9.84
N ALA A 165 -0.07 -10.43 -8.75
CA ALA A 165 0.14 -9.78 -7.45
C ALA A 165 1.56 -10.03 -6.94
N ALA A 166 2.07 -11.26 -7.08
CA ALA A 166 3.41 -11.62 -6.68
C ALA A 166 4.48 -10.87 -7.48
N GLU A 167 4.28 -10.66 -8.78
CA GLU A 167 5.22 -9.88 -9.61
C GLU A 167 5.20 -8.38 -9.25
N ILE A 168 4.01 -7.82 -9.01
CA ILE A 168 3.88 -6.44 -8.51
C ILE A 168 4.63 -6.29 -7.18
N ASP A 169 4.38 -7.20 -6.23
CA ASP A 169 5.02 -7.19 -4.91
C ASP A 169 6.54 -7.36 -5.03
N ARG A 170 7.03 -8.26 -5.89
CA ARG A 170 8.46 -8.46 -6.14
C ARG A 170 9.12 -7.16 -6.59
N GLN A 171 8.56 -6.47 -7.59
CA GLN A 171 9.11 -5.20 -8.06
C GLN A 171 9.02 -4.09 -7.01
N ILE A 172 7.91 -3.98 -6.27
CA ILE A 172 7.76 -2.99 -5.20
C ILE A 172 8.79 -3.24 -4.09
N HIS A 173 8.94 -4.48 -3.65
CA HIS A 173 9.85 -4.84 -2.55
C HIS A 173 11.31 -4.63 -2.94
N LEU A 174 11.72 -5.03 -4.15
CA LEU A 174 13.10 -4.85 -4.63
C LEU A 174 13.45 -3.38 -4.91
N SER A 175 12.49 -2.58 -5.37
CA SER A 175 12.70 -1.15 -5.66
C SER A 175 12.55 -0.24 -4.44
N TYR A 176 12.04 -0.77 -3.31
CA TYR A 176 11.83 0.02 -2.11
C TYR A 176 13.15 0.56 -1.57
N LYS A 177 13.26 1.89 -1.42
CA LYS A 177 14.43 2.50 -0.81
C LYS A 177 14.45 2.24 0.68
N LEU A 178 15.37 1.39 1.14
CA LEU A 178 15.65 1.22 2.55
C LEU A 178 16.40 2.44 3.08
N TRP A 179 15.79 3.12 4.04
CA TRP A 179 16.38 4.24 4.77
C TRP A 179 17.09 3.76 6.04
N PRO A 180 17.96 4.60 6.65
CA PRO A 180 18.60 4.25 7.92
C PRO A 180 17.60 3.85 9.01
N THR A 181 16.41 4.46 9.04
CA THR A 181 15.31 4.10 9.95
C THR A 181 14.85 2.65 9.76
N ASN A 182 14.78 2.16 8.52
CA ASN A 182 14.39 0.78 8.22
C ASN A 182 15.50 -0.20 8.64
N CYS A 183 16.72 0.08 8.21
CA CYS A 183 17.90 -0.75 8.48
C CYS A 183 18.16 -0.88 9.99
N PHE A 184 18.18 0.24 10.71
CA PHE A 184 18.36 0.26 12.15
C PHE A 184 17.23 -0.50 12.87
N ALA A 185 15.97 -0.27 12.50
CA ALA A 185 14.84 -0.95 13.15
C ALA A 185 14.90 -2.47 12.96
N TYR A 186 15.34 -2.94 11.79
CA TYR A 186 15.54 -4.36 11.52
C TYR A 186 16.66 -4.94 12.40
N ASP A 187 17.86 -4.36 12.35
CA ASP A 187 19.01 -4.83 13.13
C ASP A 187 18.75 -4.79 14.65
N TYR A 188 18.07 -3.74 15.12
CA TYR A 188 17.67 -3.58 16.52
C TYR A 188 16.69 -4.68 16.99
N LEU A 189 15.74 -5.08 16.15
CA LEU A 189 14.72 -6.07 16.49
C LEU A 189 15.18 -7.52 16.30
N GLU A 190 16.02 -7.78 15.29
CA GLU A 190 16.53 -9.12 14.98
C GLU A 190 17.85 -9.43 15.69
N HIS A 191 18.40 -8.47 16.45
CA HIS A 191 19.69 -8.57 17.13
C HIS A 191 20.85 -8.90 16.18
N THR A 192 20.91 -8.18 15.05
CA THR A 192 21.98 -8.35 14.05
C THR A 192 22.68 -7.03 13.76
N ASP A 193 23.80 -7.08 13.03
CA ASP A 193 24.55 -5.92 12.53
C ASP A 193 24.58 -5.90 10.99
N MET A 194 23.62 -6.56 10.33
CA MET A 194 23.61 -6.80 8.88
C MET A 194 23.68 -5.50 8.08
N PHE A 195 23.01 -4.46 8.56
CA PHE A 195 22.89 -3.16 7.89
C PHE A 195 23.56 -2.03 8.69
N LYS A 196 24.53 -2.35 9.56
CA LYS A 196 25.20 -1.37 10.42
C LYS A 196 25.83 -0.20 9.65
N LYS A 197 26.28 -0.44 8.42
CA LYS A 197 26.91 0.59 7.57
C LYS A 197 25.88 1.60 7.07
N GLU A 198 24.67 1.14 6.81
CA GLU A 198 23.55 1.89 6.22
C GLU A 198 22.98 2.93 7.19
N TYR A 199 23.19 2.74 8.50
CA TYR A 199 22.79 3.69 9.54
C TYR A 199 23.96 4.20 10.39
N ALA A 200 25.20 4.11 9.89
CA ALA A 200 26.40 4.52 10.66
C ALA A 200 26.39 5.98 11.12
N SER A 201 25.78 6.89 10.34
CA SER A 201 25.63 8.31 10.68
C SER A 201 24.22 8.67 11.17
N PHE A 202 23.39 7.68 11.48
CA PHE A 202 22.02 7.88 11.90
C PHE A 202 21.94 8.00 13.41
N ASP A 203 21.19 8.99 13.91
CA ASP A 203 20.94 9.14 15.34
C ASP A 203 19.92 8.11 15.82
N THR A 204 20.43 6.94 16.21
CA THR A 204 19.63 5.82 16.68
C THR A 204 18.92 6.13 17.99
N GLU A 205 19.54 6.93 18.86
CA GLU A 205 18.97 7.31 20.16
C GLU A 205 17.78 8.24 19.96
N ALA A 206 17.93 9.29 19.16
CA ALA A 206 16.83 10.20 18.83
C ALA A 206 15.67 9.46 18.14
N PHE A 207 15.97 8.47 17.28
CA PHE A 207 14.92 7.66 16.66
C PHE A 207 14.13 6.83 17.69
N LEU A 208 14.81 6.16 18.63
CA LEU A 208 14.16 5.41 19.70
C LEU A 208 13.39 6.33 20.66
N ASP A 209 13.91 7.54 20.93
CA ASP A 209 13.31 8.52 21.83
C ASP A 209 11.90 8.94 21.39
N ARG A 210 11.64 8.96 20.08
CA ARG A 210 10.29 9.21 19.51
C ARG A 210 9.21 8.28 20.08
N PHE A 211 9.59 7.09 20.52
CA PHE A 211 8.69 6.06 21.06
C PHE A 211 8.81 5.89 22.57
N ARG A 212 9.66 6.66 23.28
CA ARG A 212 9.97 6.45 24.71
C ARG A 212 8.75 6.45 25.63
N ASN A 213 7.77 7.30 25.32
CA ASN A 213 6.56 7.51 26.13
C ASN A 213 5.41 6.58 25.70
N GLN A 214 5.65 5.68 24.75
CA GLN A 214 4.67 4.71 24.30
C GLN A 214 4.77 3.44 25.15
N ARG A 215 3.65 2.74 25.28
CA ARG A 215 3.65 1.39 25.81
C ARG A 215 4.54 0.48 24.97
N GLU A 216 5.16 -0.51 25.61
CA GLU A 216 6.12 -1.41 24.97
C GLU A 216 5.59 -2.06 23.70
N ASP A 217 4.35 -2.54 23.69
CA ASP A 217 3.75 -3.17 22.51
C ASP A 217 3.47 -2.19 21.37
N VAL A 218 3.11 -0.94 21.68
CA VAL A 218 2.99 0.13 20.68
C VAL A 218 4.36 0.48 20.09
N ARG A 219 5.39 0.59 20.95
CA ARG A 219 6.77 0.82 20.51
C ARG A 219 7.27 -0.32 19.61
N LEU A 220 7.07 -1.58 20.02
CA LEU A 220 7.46 -2.75 19.23
C LEU A 220 6.72 -2.81 17.90
N PHE A 221 5.42 -2.51 17.88
CA PHE A 221 4.66 -2.46 16.62
C PHE A 221 5.21 -1.36 15.70
N ALA A 222 5.48 -0.17 16.23
CA ALA A 222 6.05 0.94 15.45
C ALA A 222 7.41 0.55 14.85
N LEU A 223 8.33 -0.01 15.64
CA LEU A 223 9.64 -0.46 15.16
C LEU A 223 9.50 -1.57 14.10
N ASN A 224 8.61 -2.54 14.31
CA ASN A 224 8.33 -3.57 13.31
C ASN A 224 7.82 -2.97 11.99
N SER A 225 7.04 -1.88 12.05
CA SER A 225 6.59 -1.20 10.83
C SER A 225 7.72 -0.59 10.00
N TYR A 226 8.82 -0.19 10.63
CA TYR A 226 10.04 0.25 9.93
C TYR A 226 10.92 -0.93 9.48
N ALA A 227 10.95 -2.04 10.21
CA ALA A 227 11.74 -3.23 9.86
C ALA A 227 11.12 -4.07 8.74
N ASN A 228 9.78 -4.09 8.62
CA ASN A 228 9.05 -4.92 7.67
C ASN A 228 9.37 -4.69 6.18
N PRO A 229 9.68 -3.45 5.73
CA PRO A 229 10.26 -3.23 4.41
C PRO A 229 11.58 -3.99 4.16
N VAL A 230 12.48 -4.08 5.15
CA VAL A 230 13.72 -4.85 5.04
C VAL A 230 13.42 -6.34 4.91
N ARG A 231 12.50 -6.87 5.73
CA ARG A 231 12.06 -8.28 5.65
C ARG A 231 11.47 -8.60 4.28
N SER A 232 10.65 -7.71 3.73
CA SER A 232 10.04 -7.85 2.40
C SER A 232 11.10 -7.84 1.30
N PHE A 233 12.06 -6.90 1.37
CA PHE A 233 13.18 -6.81 0.44
C PHE A 233 14.05 -8.08 0.42
N LEU A 234 14.47 -8.56 1.60
CA LEU A 234 15.27 -9.78 1.74
C LEU A 234 14.52 -11.00 1.19
N LYS A 235 13.22 -11.12 1.48
CA LYS A 235 12.38 -12.21 0.95
C LYS A 235 12.25 -12.14 -0.57
N ALA A 236 12.20 -10.95 -1.15
CA ALA A 236 12.10 -10.76 -2.59
C ALA A 236 13.43 -11.02 -3.32
N GLN A 237 14.58 -10.79 -2.69
CA GLN A 237 15.89 -11.13 -3.26
C GLN A 237 16.16 -12.64 -3.30
N ALA A 238 15.59 -13.40 -2.37
CA ALA A 238 15.81 -14.84 -2.28
C ALA A 238 15.02 -15.67 -3.32
N LYS A 239 14.24 -15.02 -4.19
CA LYS A 239 13.41 -15.63 -5.23
C LYS A 239 13.99 -15.34 -6.61
#